data_AF-A0A0E3ZXI3-F1
#
_entry.id   AF-A0A0E3ZXI3-F1
#
_cell.length_a   1.000
_cell.length_b   1.000
_cell.length_c   1.000
_cell.angle_alpha   90.00
_cell.angle_beta   90.00
_cell.angle_gamma   90.00
#
_symmetry.space_group_name_H-M   'P 1'
#
loop_
_entity.id
_entity.type
_entity.pdbx_description
1 polymer ?
#
loop_
_entity_poly.entity_id
_entity_poly.type
_entity_poly.pdbx_seq_one_letter_code
_entity_poly.pdbx_strand_id
1 'polypeptide(L)'
;MTALPNHTANQLQTINTTFNTLTEWAEATASLHENYTRLMACISQNKPEKKTRATSSGRLYIGQCPVDQIITLLKIMQEQMGRLVADMEQINYPAQPVRAENYKKLATHTRIINKLNQQAQTKLWLTTLLPA
;
A
#
# COMPACT_ATOMS: atom_id res chain seq x y z
N MET A 1 -45.91 -14.76 -7.85
CA MET A 1 -44.46 -14.66 -7.59
C MET A 1 -43.80 -14.14 -8.86
N THR A 2 -43.56 -12.83 -8.94
CA THR A 2 -42.92 -12.19 -10.09
C THR A 2 -41.41 -12.40 -10.00
N ALA A 3 -40.85 -13.15 -10.94
CA ALA A 3 -39.40 -13.31 -11.05
C ALA A 3 -38.75 -11.95 -11.36
N LEU A 4 -37.70 -11.60 -10.62
CA LEU A 4 -36.95 -10.37 -10.80
C LEU A 4 -36.30 -10.38 -12.20
N PRO A 5 -36.45 -9.33 -13.03
CA PRO A 5 -35.87 -9.32 -14.36
C PRO A 5 -34.35 -9.43 -14.32
N ASN A 6 -33.75 -10.29 -15.16
CA ASN A 6 -32.31 -10.57 -15.19
C ASN A 6 -31.42 -9.31 -15.28
N HIS A 7 -31.96 -8.22 -15.83
CA HIS A 7 -31.27 -6.93 -15.91
C HIS A 7 -31.02 -6.28 -14.54
N THR A 8 -31.97 -6.34 -13.59
CA THR A 8 -31.79 -5.76 -12.26
C THR A 8 -30.83 -6.58 -11.39
N ALA A 9 -30.82 -7.91 -11.55
CA ALA A 9 -29.86 -8.78 -10.85
C ALA A 9 -28.41 -8.48 -11.26
N ASN A 10 -28.15 -8.30 -12.56
CA ASN A 10 -26.82 -7.98 -13.08
C ASN A 10 -26.34 -6.58 -12.65
N GLN A 11 -27.25 -5.61 -12.51
CA GLN A 11 -26.91 -4.27 -12.02
C GLN A 11 -26.54 -4.27 -10.54
N LEU A 12 -27.29 -4.98 -9.69
CA LEU A 12 -27.00 -5.08 -8.25
C LEU A 12 -25.65 -5.77 -7.98
N GLN A 13 -25.33 -6.81 -8.75
CA GLN A 13 -24.03 -7.49 -8.64
C GLN A 13 -22.86 -6.57 -9.04
N THR A 14 -23.06 -5.76 -10.08
CA THR A 14 -22.06 -4.78 -10.53
C THR A 14 -21.81 -3.72 -9.46
N ILE A 15 -22.87 -3.17 -8.85
CA ILE A 15 -22.78 -2.15 -7.80
C ILE A 15 -22.06 -2.69 -6.56
N ASN A 16 -22.39 -3.91 -6.13
CA ASN A 16 -21.71 -4.51 -4.98
C ASN A 16 -20.21 -4.74 -5.24
N THR A 17 -19.85 -5.14 -6.46
CA THR A 17 -18.45 -5.39 -6.83
C THR A 17 -17.65 -4.08 -6.88
N THR A 18 -18.22 -3.01 -7.42
CA THR A 18 -17.55 -1.70 -7.46
C THR A 18 -17.41 -1.09 -6.06
N PHE A 19 -18.44 -1.20 -5.23
CA PHE A 19 -18.39 -0.76 -3.83
C PHE A 19 -17.28 -1.50 -3.06
N ASN A 20 -17.23 -2.83 -3.15
CA ASN A 20 -16.19 -3.62 -2.49
C ASN A 20 -14.78 -3.24 -2.97
N THR A 21 -14.59 -3.04 -4.27
CA THR A 21 -13.29 -2.62 -4.83
C THR A 21 -12.83 -1.27 -4.27
N LEU A 22 -13.76 -0.32 -4.09
CA LEU A 22 -13.47 1.00 -3.52
C LEU A 22 -13.14 0.92 -2.04
N THR A 23 -13.89 0.11 -1.28
CA THR A 23 -13.62 -0.11 0.16
C THR A 23 -12.27 -0.76 0.38
N GLU A 24 -11.97 -1.86 -0.31
CA GLU A 24 -10.67 -2.56 -0.22
C GLU A 24 -9.52 -1.63 -0.60
N TRP A 25 -9.71 -0.80 -1.61
CA TRP A 25 -8.74 0.21 -2.02
C TRP A 25 -8.51 1.27 -0.92
N ALA A 26 -9.58 1.81 -0.33
CA ALA A 26 -9.49 2.82 0.72
C ALA A 26 -8.77 2.27 1.96
N GLU A 27 -9.09 1.03 2.37
CA GLU A 27 -8.42 0.35 3.48
C GLU A 27 -6.94 0.08 3.19
N ALA A 28 -6.63 -0.40 1.98
CA ALA A 28 -5.25 -0.70 1.58
C ALA A 28 -4.38 0.57 1.56
N THR A 29 -4.92 1.69 1.04
CA THR A 29 -4.19 2.98 0.98
C THR A 29 -4.01 3.62 2.35
N ALA A 30 -5.02 3.56 3.22
CA ALA A 30 -4.90 4.02 4.61
C ALA A 30 -3.82 3.22 5.36
N SER A 31 -3.83 1.89 5.22
CA SER A 31 -2.81 1.01 5.79
C SER A 31 -1.41 1.33 5.24
N LEU A 32 -1.31 1.66 3.95
CA LEU A 32 -0.03 2.03 3.33
C LEU A 32 0.54 3.31 3.92
N HIS A 33 -0.30 4.31 4.12
CA HIS A 33 0.11 5.57 4.74
C HIS A 33 0.54 5.39 6.19
N GLU A 34 -0.22 4.60 6.97
CA GLU A 34 0.16 4.28 8.36
C GLU A 34 1.52 3.57 8.42
N ASN A 35 1.68 2.50 7.63
CA ASN A 35 2.91 1.72 7.56
C ASN A 35 4.10 2.58 7.11
N TYR A 36 3.91 3.45 6.11
CA TYR A 36 4.92 4.38 5.62
C TYR A 36 5.38 5.32 6.73
N THR A 37 4.42 5.93 7.44
CA THR A 37 4.68 6.85 8.55
C THR A 37 5.46 6.17 9.67
N ARG A 38 5.08 4.94 10.03
CA ARG A 38 5.76 4.15 11.07
C ARG A 38 7.19 3.81 10.66
N LEU A 39 7.43 3.37 9.43
CA LEU A 39 8.78 3.08 8.94
C LEU A 39 9.65 4.34 8.89
N MET A 40 9.10 5.48 8.47
CA MET A 40 9.79 6.77 8.51
C MET A 40 10.17 7.19 9.93
N ALA A 41 9.27 6.99 10.90
CA ALA A 41 9.53 7.24 12.31
C ALA A 41 10.64 6.32 12.85
N CYS A 42 10.61 5.03 12.51
CA CYS A 42 11.66 4.08 12.88
C CYS A 42 13.05 4.54 12.42
N ILE A 43 13.18 4.98 11.16
CA ILE A 43 14.45 5.50 10.65
C ILE A 43 14.86 6.78 11.38
N SER A 44 13.92 7.70 11.62
CA SER A 44 14.19 9.01 12.21
C SER A 44 14.62 8.92 13.68
N GLN A 45 14.05 7.98 14.43
CA GLN A 45 14.37 7.73 15.84
C GLN A 45 15.69 6.97 16.01
N ASN A 46 16.09 6.19 15.01
CA ASN A 46 17.33 5.41 15.02
C ASN A 46 18.46 6.08 14.21
N LYS A 47 18.39 7.42 14.04
CA LYS A 47 19.52 8.18 13.52
C LYS A 47 20.76 7.91 14.39
N PRO A 48 21.93 7.67 13.79
CA PRO A 48 23.11 7.23 14.51
C PRO A 48 23.73 8.37 15.33
N GLU A 49 23.10 8.76 16.44
CA GLU A 49 23.78 9.43 17.52
C GLU A 49 24.55 8.38 18.33
N LYS A 50 25.81 8.16 17.93
CA LYS A 50 26.89 7.58 18.76
C LYS A 50 26.67 6.18 19.39
N LYS A 51 25.70 5.37 18.95
CA LYS A 51 25.52 3.99 19.44
C LYS A 51 25.37 2.91 18.36
N THR A 52 25.81 3.16 17.14
CA THR A 52 25.74 2.14 16.10
C THR A 52 27.02 1.31 16.09
N ARG A 53 26.94 0.11 16.65
CA ARG A 53 27.91 -0.95 16.37
C ARG A 53 27.79 -1.25 14.88
N ALA A 54 28.68 -0.67 14.08
CA ALA A 54 28.89 -1.16 12.73
C ALA A 54 29.20 -2.64 12.84
N THR A 55 28.39 -3.48 12.20
CA THR A 55 28.83 -4.86 11.90
C THR A 55 30.14 -4.76 11.11
N SER A 56 30.97 -5.80 11.11
CA SER A 56 32.23 -5.85 10.34
C SER A 56 32.05 -5.55 8.84
N SER A 57 30.80 -5.55 8.33
CA SER A 57 30.41 -5.19 6.96
C SER A 57 29.99 -3.72 6.76
N GLY A 58 29.93 -2.88 7.80
CA GLY A 58 29.51 -1.47 7.67
C GLY A 58 28.03 -1.23 7.40
N ARG A 59 27.18 -2.27 7.46
CA ARG A 59 25.73 -2.15 7.28
C ARG A 59 25.05 -1.67 8.56
N LEU A 60 24.11 -0.73 8.39
CA LEU A 60 23.27 -0.20 9.45
C LEU A 60 22.01 -1.05 9.60
N TYR A 61 21.66 -1.36 10.85
CA TYR A 61 20.48 -2.15 11.21
C TYR A 61 19.65 -1.40 12.25
N ILE A 62 18.33 -1.59 12.18
CA ILE A 62 17.39 -1.27 13.26
C ILE A 62 16.78 -2.60 13.69
N GLY A 63 17.04 -3.02 14.93
CA GLY A 63 16.77 -4.38 15.37
C GLY A 63 17.49 -5.39 14.47
N GLN A 64 16.73 -6.24 13.79
CA GLN A 64 17.25 -7.20 12.80
C GLN A 64 17.03 -6.76 11.34
N CYS A 65 16.50 -5.57 11.10
CA CYS A 65 16.19 -5.10 9.76
C CYS A 65 17.32 -4.21 9.20
N PRO A 66 17.87 -4.50 8.01
CA PRO A 66 18.79 -3.60 7.33
C PRO A 66 18.09 -2.29 6.94
N VAL A 67 18.71 -1.15 7.29
CA VAL A 67 18.13 0.19 7.06
C VAL A 67 17.93 0.47 5.56
N ASP A 68 18.85 0.02 4.71
CA ASP A 68 18.78 0.15 3.26
C ASP A 68 17.53 -0.52 2.67
N GLN A 69 17.11 -1.65 3.24
CA GLN A 69 15.88 -2.32 2.81
C GLN A 69 14.62 -1.56 3.23
N ILE A 70 14.64 -0.87 4.37
CA ILE A 70 13.53 -0.02 4.78
C ILE A 70 13.43 1.19 3.85
N ILE A 71 14.56 1.85 3.58
CA ILE A 71 14.63 3.00 2.64
C ILE A 71 14.14 2.60 1.25
N THR A 72 14.57 1.44 0.75
CA THR A 72 14.14 0.93 -0.56
C THR A 72 12.63 0.69 -0.59
N LEU A 73 12.06 0.09 0.46
CA LEU A 73 10.61 -0.13 0.54
C LEU A 73 9.84 1.21 0.56
N LEU A 74 10.29 2.18 1.36
CA LEU A 74 9.67 3.51 1.43
C LEU A 74 9.59 4.20 0.07
N LYS A 75 10.67 4.13 -0.73
CA LYS A 75 10.68 4.65 -2.11
C LYS A 75 9.62 3.97 -2.97
N ILE A 76 9.55 2.64 -2.93
CA ILE A 76 8.56 1.87 -3.70
C ILE A 76 7.13 2.24 -3.28
N MET A 77 6.87 2.36 -1.98
CA MET A 77 5.54 2.77 -1.47
C MET A 77 5.14 4.15 -1.99
N GLN A 78 6.07 5.11 -1.96
CA GLN A 78 5.84 6.46 -2.47
C GLN A 78 5.60 6.48 -3.99
N GLU A 79 6.37 5.71 -4.77
CA GLU A 79 6.17 5.58 -6.21
C GLU A 79 4.80 4.99 -6.56
N GLN A 80 4.36 3.95 -5.83
CA GLN A 80 3.04 3.36 -6.07
C GLN A 80 1.90 4.33 -5.72
N MET A 81 2.03 5.11 -4.65
CA MET A 81 1.08 6.19 -4.34
C MET A 81 1.05 7.24 -5.45
N GLY A 82 2.20 7.66 -5.96
CA GLY A 82 2.26 8.61 -7.08
C GLY A 82 1.60 8.09 -8.36
N ARG A 83 1.84 6.82 -8.70
CA ARG A 83 1.18 6.16 -9.85
C ARG A 83 -0.34 6.08 -9.66
N LEU A 84 -0.80 5.71 -8.47
CA LEU A 84 -2.22 5.64 -8.15
C LEU A 84 -2.90 7.01 -8.33
N VAL A 85 -2.31 8.08 -7.81
CA VAL A 85 -2.85 9.44 -7.95
C VAL A 85 -2.92 9.86 -9.42
N ALA A 86 -1.82 9.68 -10.18
CA ALA A 86 -1.80 10.01 -11.61
C ALA A 86 -2.85 9.22 -12.40
N ASP A 87 -3.04 7.94 -12.06
CA ASP A 87 -4.03 7.09 -12.69
C ASP A 87 -5.48 7.50 -12.33
N MET A 88 -5.70 8.08 -11.15
CA MET A 88 -7.00 8.63 -10.74
C MET A 88 -7.29 9.98 -11.38
N GLU A 89 -6.30 10.84 -11.55
CA GLU A 89 -6.47 12.14 -12.22
C GLU A 89 -6.88 11.96 -13.69
N GLN A 90 -6.38 10.90 -14.36
CA GLN A 90 -6.80 10.54 -15.71
C GLN A 90 -8.29 10.15 -15.83
N ILE A 91 -8.92 9.73 -14.72
CA ILE A 91 -10.33 9.32 -14.68
C ILE A 91 -11.26 10.55 -14.62
N ASN A 92 -10.77 11.71 -14.17
CA ASN A 92 -11.57 12.92 -13.93
C ASN A 92 -11.90 13.76 -15.18
N TYR A 93 -11.66 13.26 -16.40
CA TYR A 93 -12.15 13.95 -17.61
C TYR A 93 -13.68 13.76 -17.74
N PRO A 94 -14.49 14.83 -17.65
CA PRO A 94 -15.95 14.77 -17.44
C PRO A 94 -16.77 14.23 -18.63
N ALA A 95 -16.15 13.60 -19.61
CA ALA A 95 -16.79 13.17 -20.84
C ALA A 95 -16.87 11.64 -21.04
N GLN A 96 -16.32 10.82 -20.13
CA GLN A 96 -16.37 9.36 -20.30
C GLN A 96 -17.12 8.64 -19.18
N PRO A 97 -18.02 7.70 -19.53
CA PRO A 97 -18.60 6.80 -18.53
C PRO A 97 -17.48 6.01 -17.84
N VAL A 98 -17.59 5.83 -16.52
CA VAL A 98 -16.64 5.06 -15.71
C VAL A 98 -16.53 3.67 -16.32
N ARG A 99 -15.38 3.37 -16.94
CA ARG A 99 -15.15 2.09 -17.62
C ARG A 99 -14.80 1.02 -16.59
N ALA A 100 -15.25 -0.22 -16.81
CA ALA A 100 -14.84 -1.38 -16.02
C ALA A 100 -13.30 -1.51 -15.91
N GLU A 101 -12.57 -0.99 -16.90
CA GLU A 101 -11.11 -0.90 -16.91
C GLU A 101 -10.54 -0.07 -15.75
N ASN A 102 -11.23 0.99 -15.30
CA ASN A 102 -10.80 1.83 -14.19
C ASN A 102 -10.84 1.03 -12.87
N TYR A 103 -11.90 0.26 -12.64
CA TYR A 103 -11.99 -0.61 -11.47
C TYR A 103 -11.01 -1.78 -11.52
N LYS A 104 -10.72 -2.31 -12.72
CA LYS A 104 -9.66 -3.32 -12.89
C LYS A 104 -8.27 -2.77 -12.56
N LYS A 105 -7.98 -1.53 -12.98
CA LYS A 105 -6.75 -0.81 -12.65
C LYS A 105 -6.66 -0.55 -11.15
N LEU A 106 -7.77 -0.12 -10.54
CA LEU A 106 -7.87 0.09 -9.10
C LEU A 106 -7.61 -1.19 -8.32
N ALA A 107 -8.26 -2.30 -8.67
CA ALA A 107 -8.04 -3.61 -8.03
C ALA A 107 -6.57 -4.08 -8.16
N THR A 108 -5.93 -3.79 -9.31
CA THR A 108 -4.50 -4.09 -9.52
C THR A 108 -3.63 -3.30 -8.56
N HIS A 109 -3.88 -1.99 -8.43
CA HIS A 109 -3.19 -1.14 -7.46
C HIS A 109 -3.42 -1.61 -6.03
N THR A 110 -4.67 -1.88 -5.64
CA THR A 110 -5.02 -2.42 -4.32
C THR A 110 -4.21 -3.68 -3.99
N ARG A 111 -4.06 -4.60 -4.95
CA ARG A 111 -3.25 -5.81 -4.75
C ARG A 111 -1.77 -5.51 -4.55
N ILE A 112 -1.21 -4.55 -5.29
CA ILE A 112 0.19 -4.13 -5.12
C ILE A 112 0.38 -3.48 -3.76
N ILE A 113 -0.51 -2.57 -3.38
CA ILE A 113 -0.52 -1.87 -2.10
C ILE A 113 -0.59 -2.86 -0.94
N ASN A 114 -1.46 -3.88 -1.02
CA ASN A 114 -1.54 -4.92 0.01
C ASN A 114 -0.24 -5.73 0.16
N LYS A 115 0.45 -6.03 -0.94
CA LYS A 115 1.78 -6.66 -0.85
C LYS A 115 2.80 -5.76 -0.18
N LEU A 116 2.77 -4.45 -0.47
CA LEU A 116 3.65 -3.48 0.17
C LEU A 116 3.35 -3.34 1.67
N ASN A 117 2.07 -3.35 2.05
CA ASN A 117 1.64 -3.36 3.44
C ASN A 117 2.19 -4.58 4.19
N GLN A 118 2.08 -5.77 3.61
CA GLN A 118 2.66 -6.99 4.19
C GLN A 118 4.17 -6.87 4.37
N GLN A 119 4.89 -6.39 3.35
CA GLN A 119 6.34 -6.17 3.46
C GLN A 119 6.68 -5.15 4.53
N ALA A 120 5.91 -4.07 4.64
CA ALA A 120 6.13 -3.03 5.64
C ALA A 120 5.91 -3.55 7.05
N GLN A 121 4.85 -4.33 7.27
CA GLN A 121 4.58 -4.99 8.55
C GLN A 121 5.70 -5.97 8.94
N THR A 122 6.18 -6.79 7.99
CA THR A 122 7.33 -7.68 8.25
C THR A 122 8.56 -6.87 8.65
N LYS A 123 8.88 -5.78 7.94
CA LYS A 123 10.04 -4.94 8.28
C LYS A 123 9.87 -4.26 9.63
N LEU A 124 8.70 -3.70 9.92
CA LEU A 124 8.37 -3.13 11.23
C LEU A 124 8.57 -4.15 12.34
N TRP A 125 8.07 -5.37 12.17
CA TRP A 125 8.28 -6.44 13.14
C TRP A 125 9.77 -6.73 13.36
N LEU A 126 10.57 -6.85 12.29
CA LEU A 126 12.03 -7.05 12.39
C LEU A 126 12.74 -5.89 13.12
N THR A 127 12.23 -4.65 13.03
CA THR A 127 12.79 -3.51 13.77
C THR A 127 12.58 -3.61 15.29
N THR A 128 11.59 -4.38 15.74
CA THR A 128 11.31 -4.58 17.18
C THR A 128 12.10 -5.72 17.81
N LEU A 129 12.74 -6.56 16.99
CA LEU A 129 13.52 -7.69 17.48
C LEU A 129 14.89 -7.23 17.98
N LEU A 130 15.36 -7.87 19.07
CA LEU A 130 16.70 -7.62 19.59
C LEU A 130 17.77 -8.06 18.56
N PRO A 131 18.91 -7.35 18.50
CA PRO A 131 20.04 -7.78 17.68
C PRO A 131 20.53 -9.15 18.15
N ALA A 132 20.81 -10.05 17.20
CA ALA A 132 21.45 -11.34 17.46
C ALA A 132 22.95 -11.16 17.80
#